data_AF-A0A937X512-F1
#
_entry.id   AF-A0A937X512-F1
#
_cell.length_a   1.000
_cell.length_b   1.000
_cell.length_c   1.000
_cell.angle_alpha   90.00
_cell.angle_beta   90.00
_cell.angle_gamma   90.00
#
_symmetry.space_group_name_H-M   'P 1'
#
loop_
_entity.id
_entity.type
_entity.pdbx_description
1 polymer ?
#
loop_
_entity_poly.entity_id
_entity_poly.type
_entity_poly.pdbx_seq_one_letter_code
_entity_poly.pdbx_strand_id
1 'polypeptide(L)' 'PFGSGPRMCIGSNMAMIQMLLIVAAMVRRYDFELSGQEPVGIKPMMLLGPDGPVNMRFHARTPAGVQVGAG' A
#
# COMPACT_ATOMS: atom_id res chain seq x y z
N PRO A 1 -4.56 -1.61 -14.95
CA PRO A 1 -3.52 -0.60 -14.63
C PRO A 1 -2.30 -0.81 -15.54
N PHE A 2 -1.43 0.20 -15.68
CA PHE A 2 -0.20 0.20 -16.50
C PHE A 2 -0.36 0.08 -18.04
N GLY A 3 -1.58 0.09 -18.56
CA GLY A 3 -1.84 -0.02 -19.99
C GLY A 3 -1.59 -1.44 -20.54
N SER A 4 -1.59 -1.58 -21.85
CA SER A 4 -1.30 -2.83 -22.56
C SER A 4 -0.72 -2.56 -23.96
N GLY A 5 -0.13 -3.58 -24.58
CA GLY A 5 0.41 -3.48 -25.93
C GLY A 5 1.72 -2.68 -26.03
N PRO A 6 2.12 -2.22 -27.24
CA PRO A 6 3.42 -1.60 -27.49
C PRO A 6 3.71 -0.31 -26.72
N ARG A 7 2.68 0.31 -26.12
CA ARG A 7 2.80 1.52 -25.29
C ARG A 7 2.41 1.27 -23.83
N MET A 8 2.55 0.03 -23.36
CA MET A 8 2.43 -0.26 -21.93
C MET A 8 3.46 0.53 -21.12
N CYS A 9 3.16 0.75 -19.84
CA CYS A 9 4.05 1.49 -18.95
C CYS A 9 5.40 0.78 -18.84
N ILE A 10 6.47 1.48 -19.26
CA ILE A 10 7.85 1.01 -19.16
C ILE A 10 8.26 0.69 -17.71
N GLY A 11 7.64 1.35 -16.73
CA GLY A 11 7.88 1.16 -15.30
C GLY A 11 7.00 0.10 -14.63
N SER A 12 6.17 -0.66 -15.37
CA SER A 12 5.16 -1.55 -14.77
C SER A 12 5.75 -2.57 -13.81
N ASN A 13 6.89 -3.20 -14.16
CA ASN A 13 7.50 -4.21 -13.30
C ASN A 13 8.09 -3.60 -12.02
N MET A 14 8.77 -2.45 -12.16
CA MET A 14 9.32 -1.70 -11.03
C MET A 14 8.22 -1.28 -10.05
N ALA A 15 7.13 -0.72 -10.56
CA ALA A 15 6.00 -0.30 -9.75
C ALA A 15 5.39 -1.46 -8.95
N MET A 16 5.21 -2.63 -9.59
CA MET A 16 4.68 -3.82 -8.91
C MET A 16 5.61 -4.31 -7.79
N ILE A 17 6.92 -4.39 -8.05
CA ILE A 17 7.90 -4.83 -7.04
C ILE A 17 7.93 -3.85 -5.86
N GLN A 18 7.98 -2.54 -6.13
CA GLN A 18 8.00 -1.53 -5.09
C GLN A 18 6.72 -1.53 -4.25
N MET A 19 5.54 -1.61 -4.89
CA MET A 19 4.26 -1.71 -4.19
C MET A 19 4.23 -2.94 -3.27
N LEU A 20 4.66 -4.11 -3.77
CA LEU A 20 4.71 -5.32 -2.96
C LEU A 20 5.64 -5.17 -1.75
N LEU A 21 6.85 -4.62 -1.95
CA LEU A 21 7.83 -4.43 -0.88
C LEU A 21 7.33 -3.44 0.18
N ILE A 22 6.74 -2.31 -0.25
CA ILE A 22 6.18 -1.29 0.64
C ILE A 22 5.02 -1.89 1.44
N VAL A 23 4.06 -2.53 0.78
CA VAL A 23 2.91 -3.15 1.46
C VAL A 23 3.38 -4.23 2.43
N ALA A 24 4.26 -5.14 1.99
CA ALA A 24 4.79 -6.21 2.85
C ALA A 24 5.54 -5.66 4.07
N ALA A 25 6.36 -4.62 3.91
CA ALA A 25 7.06 -3.99 5.02
C ALA A 25 6.09 -3.32 6.00
N MET A 26 5.07 -2.63 5.50
CA MET A 26 4.09 -1.92 6.30
C MET A 26 3.20 -2.91 7.08
N VAL A 27 2.63 -3.92 6.43
CA VAL A 27 1.73 -4.90 7.08
C VAL A 27 2.42 -5.86 8.05
N ARG A 28 3.75 -6.00 7.97
CA ARG A 28 4.53 -6.76 8.97
C ARG A 28 4.77 -5.97 10.25
N ARG A 29 4.79 -4.64 10.15
CA ARG A 29 5.19 -3.73 11.24
C ARG A 29 4.02 -3.03 11.90
N TYR A 30 2.89 -2.89 11.21
CA TYR A 30 1.77 -2.10 11.71
C TYR A 30 0.42 -2.79 11.46
N ASP A 31 -0.48 -2.55 12.39
CA ASP A 31 -1.93 -2.65 12.18
C ASP A 31 -2.46 -1.25 11.85
N PHE A 32 -3.40 -1.16 10.90
CA PHE A 32 -3.88 0.10 10.34
C PHE A 32 -5.33 0.33 10.74
N GLU A 33 -5.64 1.55 11.14
CA GLU A 33 -6.98 1.97 11.51
C GLU A 33 -7.32 3.25 10.74
N LEU A 34 -8.47 3.29 10.06
CA LEU A 34 -8.93 4.50 9.38
C LEU A 34 -9.42 5.50 10.43
N SER A 35 -8.90 6.73 10.39
CA SER A 35 -9.21 7.77 11.40
C SER A 35 -10.59 8.41 11.24
N GLY A 36 -11.32 8.09 10.17
CA GLY A 36 -12.65 8.63 9.86
C GLY A 36 -13.62 7.55 9.42
N GLN A 37 -14.92 7.84 9.48
CA GLN A 37 -15.99 6.91 9.08
C GLN A 37 -16.61 7.27 7.71
N GLU A 38 -16.30 8.46 7.18
CA GLU A 38 -16.81 8.90 5.88
C GLU A 38 -16.15 8.09 4.76
N PRO A 39 -16.92 7.63 3.75
CA PRO A 39 -16.36 7.01 2.56
C PRO A 39 -15.37 7.95 1.85
N VAL A 40 -14.23 7.42 1.44
CA VAL A 40 -13.27 8.15 0.58
C VAL A 40 -13.79 8.09 -0.85
N GLY A 41 -14.16 9.24 -1.42
CA GLY A 41 -14.57 9.34 -2.81
C GLY A 41 -13.38 9.43 -3.77
N ILE A 42 -13.68 9.50 -5.06
CA ILE A 42 -12.67 9.57 -6.13
C ILE A 42 -12.79 10.90 -6.85
N LYS A 43 -11.68 11.63 -6.95
CA LYS A 43 -11.57 12.86 -7.74
C LYS A 43 -11.01 12.55 -9.12
N PRO A 44 -11.81 12.68 -10.19
CA PRO A 44 -11.30 12.54 -11.55
C PRO A 44 -10.41 13.75 -11.90
N MET A 45 -9.15 13.47 -12.22
CA MET A 45 -8.18 14.43 -12.76
C MET A 45 -7.42 13.73 -13.91
N MET A 46 -6.27 14.29 -14.34
CA MET A 46 -5.38 13.60 -15.28
C MET A 46 -4.94 12.21 -14.75
N LEU A 47 -4.84 12.06 -13.42
CA LEU A 47 -4.72 10.79 -12.72
C LEU A 47 -5.87 10.65 -11.71
N LEU A 48 -6.40 9.45 -11.52
CA LEU A 48 -7.36 9.19 -10.46
C LEU A 48 -6.69 9.29 -9.09
N GLY A 49 -7.38 9.90 -8.14
CA GLY A 49 -6.95 9.98 -6.74
C GLY A 49 -8.14 10.14 -5.81
N PRO A 50 -7.90 10.11 -4.48
CA PRO A 50 -8.94 10.39 -3.51
C PRO A 50 -9.38 11.86 -3.61
N ASP A 51 -10.64 12.13 -3.28
CA ASP A 51 -11.21 13.49 -3.24
C ASP A 51 -10.90 14.25 -1.96
N GLY A 52 -10.34 13.57 -0.97
CA GLY A 52 -9.86 14.13 0.29
C GLY A 52 -8.69 13.35 0.89
N PRO A 53 -8.23 13.72 2.10
CA PRO A 53 -7.17 13.01 2.80
C PRO A 53 -7.64 11.63 3.27
N VAL A 54 -6.76 10.62 3.13
CA VAL A 54 -6.95 9.29 3.72
C VAL A 54 -6.15 9.21 5.01
N ASN A 55 -6.76 9.65 6.10
CA ASN A 55 -6.11 9.68 7.41
C ASN A 55 -6.14 8.30 8.07
N MET A 56 -4.97 7.75 8.39
CA MET A 56 -4.82 6.45 9.09
C MET A 56 -4.02 6.61 10.38
N ARG A 57 -4.39 5.83 11.41
CA ARG A 57 -3.56 5.56 12.59
C ARG A 57 -2.83 4.23 12.38
N PHE A 58 -1.60 4.18 12.87
CA PHE A 58 -0.73 3.01 12.78
C PHE A 58 -0.40 2.54 14.19
N HIS A 59 -0.69 1.27 14.47
CA HIS A 59 -0.35 0.61 15.72
C HIS A 59 0.81 -0.34 15.46
N ALA A 60 1.94 -0.19 16.15
CA ALA A 60 3.09 -1.06 15.95
C ALA A 60 2.73 -2.50 16.33
N ARG A 61 2.95 -3.44 15.41
CA ARG A 61 2.76 -4.86 15.66
C ARG A 61 3.98 -5.39 16.40
N THR A 62 3.75 -6.09 17.51
CA THR A 62 4.79 -6.92 18.12
C THR A 62 5.22 -7.96 17.09
N PRO A 63 6.50 -8.07 16.74
CA PRO A 63 6.94 -9.10 15.81
C PRO A 63 6.45 -10.45 16.33
N ALA A 64 5.55 -11.11 15.58
CA ALA A 64 5.24 -12.50 15.83
C ALA A 64 6.57 -13.24 15.70
N GLY A 65 7.08 -13.73 16.83
CA GLY A 65 8.45 -14.20 16.96
C GLY A 65 8.83 -15.09 15.80
N VAL A 66 9.84 -14.69 15.03
CA VAL A 66 10.68 -15.66 14.34
C VAL A 66 11.36 -16.43 15.46
N GLN A 67 10.79 -17.58 15.82
CA GLN A 67 11.53 -18.61 16.54
C GLN A 67 12.60 -19.10 15.56
N VAL A 68 13.75 -18.39 15.52
CA VAL A 68 14.97 -18.96 14.98
C VAL A 68 15.32 -20.05 15.97
N GLY A 69 15.05 -21.30 15.62
CA GLY A 69 15.45 -22.45 16.41
C GLY A 69 16.94 -22.33 16.71
N ALA A 70 17.27 -22.20 18.00
CA ALA A 70 18.61 -22.45 18.47
C ALA A 70 18.87 -23.95 18.28
N GLY A 71 19.71 -24.28 17.31
CA GLY A 71 20.33 -25.57 17.11
C GLY A 71 21.82 -25.36 16.92
#